data_AF-A0A182MYV2-F1
#
_entry.id   AF-A0A182MYV2-F1
#
_cell.length_a   1.000
_cell.length_b   1.000
_cell.length_c   1.000
_cell.angle_alpha   90.00
_cell.angle_beta   90.00
_cell.angle_gamma   90.00
#
_symmetry.space_group_name_H-M   'P 1'
#
loop_
_entity.id
_entity.type
_entity.pdbx_description
1 polymer ?
#
loop_
_entity_poly.entity_id
_entity_poly.type
_entity_poly.pdbx_seq_one_letter_code
_entity_poly.pdbx_strand_id
1 'polypeptide(L)'
;MRGTSAMERIKRCLQKKPSKNDLDDGLETETEYIERWTSIRIIYYTMFLMSLGFSIILTGVWPYLDKLDPHAGKEFLGWIVGANPVGQMIFSPLVGWWGNRLGSIRLPLLCSLALFSIASGIYACLELFPTHPKYWMLYSRFLIGISSSSVAVCRSYLSAATKVRERTGAVSMVSLAQTLGFIVGPVLQGAVTMFGEDGFPLIGNRLHLNMYTATGWINVFMGILNFCLFLPFVFKEKRIAAREAMMQQGLQSEKETWKSMKPDYLSAWTLICAFFILVFNFVFLETLATPLTMDMFAWTKGEALYYMAWIMAVGAILASAMFLMIDPLCKRIPEQQVLIWGGFFLMVLGRAIYIPMSDTPPKMALAENETLSAMQIEGMSAYVYGSNFSDVRSNLTRVDFNYNGPVTTPDPTAIDDTTRDLLGCPPAQEWCKTTRGMTITQFLIGYAFTAIGYPIGVTLITTIFSKVLGPRPQGTWMGVMTGSGCMSRALGPVFLSTIYTKYGLYWTFGSTAVMMAVTMFWLWQMRERLIPIPYDFSCKGEELVAVIAKQEQKKTLDEAGQALSGNPKAADS
;
A
#
# COMPACT_ATOMS: atom_id res chain seq x y z
N MET A 1 15.13 -28.45 -36.98
CA MET A 1 15.24 -27.40 -35.95
C MET A 1 13.97 -26.55 -35.98
N ARG A 2 12.96 -26.86 -35.17
CA ARG A 2 11.67 -26.14 -35.17
C ARG A 2 11.73 -24.95 -34.22
N GLY A 3 11.38 -23.78 -34.76
CA GLY A 3 11.34 -22.51 -34.04
C GLY A 3 10.33 -22.55 -32.90
N THR A 4 10.83 -22.46 -31.68
CA THR A 4 10.02 -22.20 -30.50
C THR A 4 9.53 -20.76 -30.58
N SER A 5 8.20 -20.57 -30.55
CA SER A 5 7.52 -19.28 -30.61
C SER A 5 8.12 -18.30 -29.59
N ALA A 6 8.21 -17.00 -29.92
CA ALA A 6 8.62 -15.96 -28.97
C ALA A 6 7.80 -16.03 -27.66
N MET A 7 6.54 -16.47 -27.76
CA MET A 7 5.66 -16.70 -26.63
C MET A 7 6.09 -17.88 -25.74
N GLU A 8 6.69 -18.94 -26.31
CA GLU A 8 7.28 -20.04 -25.54
C GLU A 8 8.61 -19.67 -24.87
N ARG A 9 9.36 -18.74 -25.46
CA ARG A 9 10.58 -18.19 -24.84
C ARG A 9 10.22 -17.29 -23.65
N ILE A 10 9.22 -16.42 -23.82
CA ILE A 10 8.69 -15.59 -22.72
C ILE A 10 8.06 -16.46 -21.62
N LYS A 11 7.28 -17.49 -21.99
CA LYS A 11 6.71 -18.46 -21.04
C LYS A 11 7.79 -19.21 -20.27
N ARG A 12 8.88 -19.63 -20.92
CA ARG A 12 10.03 -20.27 -20.26
C ARG A 12 10.82 -19.33 -19.34
N CYS A 13 11.01 -18.07 -19.71
CA CYS A 13 11.68 -17.09 -18.85
C CYS A 13 10.83 -16.72 -17.63
N LEU A 14 9.50 -16.71 -17.79
CA LEU A 14 8.59 -16.44 -16.69
C LEU A 14 8.46 -17.67 -15.78
N GLN A 15 8.46 -18.91 -16.27
CA GLN A 15 8.22 -20.10 -15.44
C GLN A 15 9.36 -20.36 -14.43
N LYS A 16 9.04 -20.28 -13.13
CA LYS A 16 9.93 -20.74 -12.06
C LYS A 16 9.92 -22.27 -12.12
N LYS A 17 11.03 -22.87 -12.56
CA LYS A 17 11.20 -24.32 -12.44
C LYS A 17 11.41 -24.67 -10.95
N PRO A 18 10.75 -25.71 -10.43
CA PRO A 18 10.96 -26.13 -9.06
C PRO A 18 12.40 -26.61 -8.85
N SER A 19 12.98 -26.28 -7.69
CA SER A 19 14.21 -26.94 -7.23
C SER A 19 13.87 -28.34 -6.69
N LYS A 20 14.86 -29.25 -6.57
CA LYS A 20 14.64 -30.56 -5.92
C LYS A 20 14.03 -30.40 -4.52
N ASN A 21 14.60 -29.50 -3.71
CA ASN A 21 14.11 -29.14 -2.38
C ASN A 21 12.68 -28.57 -2.35
N ASP A 22 12.10 -28.17 -3.49
CA ASP A 22 10.71 -27.70 -3.54
C ASP A 22 9.69 -28.83 -3.67
N LEU A 23 10.14 -30.00 -4.15
CA LEU A 23 9.33 -31.19 -4.41
C LEU A 23 9.62 -32.33 -3.41
N ASP A 24 10.67 -32.21 -2.59
CA ASP A 24 11.10 -33.24 -1.63
C ASP A 24 10.03 -33.61 -0.58
N ASP A 25 9.04 -32.74 -0.33
CA ASP A 25 7.95 -33.00 0.62
C ASP A 25 6.82 -33.87 0.04
N GLY A 26 6.84 -34.18 -1.26
CA GLY A 26 5.83 -34.99 -1.93
C GLY A 26 4.42 -34.39 -1.93
N LEU A 27 4.26 -33.10 -1.62
CA LEU A 27 2.95 -32.44 -1.51
C LEU A 27 2.30 -32.11 -2.86
N GLU A 28 3.10 -31.94 -3.92
CA GLU A 28 2.65 -31.53 -5.25
C GLU A 28 3.58 -32.08 -6.34
N THR A 29 3.05 -32.24 -7.55
CA THR A 29 3.85 -32.60 -8.74
C THR A 29 4.50 -31.37 -9.38
N GLU A 30 5.48 -31.55 -10.28
CA GLU A 30 6.13 -30.44 -10.99
C GLU A 30 5.13 -29.57 -11.77
N THR A 31 4.13 -30.19 -12.42
CA THR A 31 3.09 -29.48 -13.15
C THR A 31 2.20 -28.67 -12.22
N GLU A 32 1.80 -29.24 -11.09
CA GLU A 32 1.00 -28.53 -10.07
C GLU A 32 1.75 -27.35 -9.46
N TYR A 33 3.06 -27.49 -9.21
CA TYR A 33 3.90 -26.40 -8.74
C TYR A 33 3.90 -25.21 -9.73
N ILE A 34 4.10 -25.50 -11.02
CA ILE A 34 4.12 -24.46 -12.06
C ILE A 34 2.76 -23.76 -12.16
N GLU A 35 1.66 -24.51 -12.11
CA GLU A 35 0.30 -23.94 -12.14
C GLU A 35 0.04 -23.06 -10.91
N ARG A 36 0.38 -23.54 -9.71
CA ARG A 36 0.23 -22.80 -8.45
C ARG A 36 1.00 -21.48 -8.46
N TRP A 37 2.27 -21.50 -8.87
CA TRP A 37 3.09 -20.28 -8.92
C TRP A 37 2.68 -19.32 -10.04
N THR A 38 2.09 -19.83 -11.12
CA THR A 38 1.45 -18.98 -12.14
C THR A 38 0.26 -18.24 -11.53
N SER A 39 -0.62 -18.93 -10.81
CA SER A 39 -1.74 -18.32 -10.08
C SER A 39 -1.29 -17.31 -9.03
N ILE A 40 -0.21 -17.60 -8.27
CA ILE A 40 0.36 -16.66 -7.29
C ILE A 40 0.84 -15.36 -7.96
N ARG A 41 1.45 -15.43 -9.14
CA ARG A 41 1.92 -14.23 -9.85
C ARG A 41 0.77 -13.39 -10.42
N ILE A 42 -0.34 -14.01 -10.81
CA ILE A 42 -1.56 -13.29 -11.18
C ILE A 42 -2.08 -12.49 -9.97
N ILE A 43 -1.97 -13.05 -8.76
CA ILE A 43 -2.29 -12.34 -7.53
C ILE A 43 -1.32 -11.17 -7.29
N TYR A 44 -0.03 -11.33 -7.58
CA TYR A 44 0.93 -10.21 -7.48
C TYR A 44 0.55 -9.07 -8.42
N TYR A 45 0.21 -9.40 -9.67
CA TYR A 45 -0.27 -8.42 -10.65
C TYR A 45 -1.57 -7.74 -10.20
N THR A 46 -2.49 -8.49 -9.61
CA THR A 46 -3.74 -7.93 -9.06
C THR A 46 -3.47 -6.94 -7.94
N MET A 47 -2.56 -7.29 -7.03
CA MET A 47 -2.18 -6.42 -5.92
C MET A 47 -1.47 -5.15 -6.40
N PHE A 48 -0.63 -5.26 -7.43
CA PHE A 48 -0.04 -4.13 -8.14
C PHE A 48 -1.12 -3.24 -8.76
N LEU A 49 -2.07 -3.82 -9.51
CA LEU A 49 -3.12 -3.09 -10.21
C LEU A 49 -4.04 -2.33 -9.26
N MET A 50 -4.46 -2.93 -8.14
CA MET A 50 -5.30 -2.26 -7.15
C MET A 50 -4.60 -1.03 -6.55
N SER A 51 -3.28 -1.13 -6.33
CA SER A 51 -2.47 -0.04 -5.81
C SER A 51 -2.24 1.07 -6.86
N LEU A 52 -1.93 0.68 -8.09
CA LEU A 52 -1.78 1.58 -9.24
C LEU A 52 -3.07 2.34 -9.53
N GLY A 53 -4.21 1.64 -9.51
CA GLY A 53 -5.51 2.22 -9.83
C GLY A 53 -5.92 3.34 -8.88
N PHE A 54 -5.60 3.19 -7.60
CA PHE A 54 -5.73 4.26 -6.61
C PHE A 54 -4.73 5.40 -6.87
N SER A 55 -3.46 5.06 -7.09
CA SER A 55 -2.37 6.03 -7.09
C SER A 55 -2.27 6.89 -8.35
N ILE A 56 -2.60 6.35 -9.53
CA ILE A 56 -2.58 7.11 -10.79
C ILE A 56 -3.55 8.28 -10.73
N ILE A 57 -4.71 8.07 -10.11
CA ILE A 57 -5.76 9.06 -10.04
C ILE A 57 -5.47 10.13 -8.95
N LEU A 58 -4.72 9.76 -7.91
CA LEU A 58 -4.52 10.61 -6.71
C LEU A 58 -3.85 11.95 -7.01
N THR A 59 -2.94 12.02 -7.99
CA THR A 59 -2.21 13.26 -8.30
C THR A 59 -2.99 14.19 -9.24
N GLY A 60 -3.86 13.65 -10.10
CA GLY A 60 -4.66 14.42 -11.06
C GLY A 60 -6.06 14.82 -10.58
N VAL A 61 -6.50 14.32 -9.41
CA VAL A 61 -7.89 14.50 -8.94
C VAL A 61 -8.27 15.96 -8.69
N TRP A 62 -7.39 16.77 -8.09
CA TRP A 62 -7.71 18.14 -7.74
C TRP A 62 -7.91 19.02 -8.98
N PRO A 63 -6.95 19.08 -9.92
CA PRO A 63 -7.15 19.83 -11.16
C PRO A 63 -8.36 19.36 -11.96
N TYR A 64 -8.65 18.04 -11.96
CA TYR A 64 -9.83 17.54 -12.65
C TYR A 64 -11.15 17.95 -11.99
N LEU A 65 -11.20 17.93 -10.66
CA LEU A 65 -12.37 18.42 -9.91
C LEU A 65 -12.59 19.90 -10.15
N ASP A 66 -11.52 20.70 -10.11
CA ASP A 66 -11.57 22.15 -10.33
C ASP A 66 -12.05 22.48 -11.75
N LYS A 67 -11.59 21.73 -12.76
CA LYS A 67 -12.08 21.83 -14.14
C LYS A 67 -13.58 21.51 -14.27
N LEU A 68 -14.08 20.53 -13.52
CA LEU A 68 -15.48 20.08 -13.60
C LEU A 68 -16.45 20.94 -12.76
N ASP A 69 -16.03 21.36 -11.57
CA ASP A 69 -16.81 22.19 -10.63
C ASP A 69 -15.86 23.07 -9.80
N PRO A 70 -15.57 24.31 -10.26
CA PRO A 70 -14.71 25.26 -9.54
C PRO A 70 -15.21 25.62 -8.13
N HIS A 71 -16.50 25.41 -7.83
CA HIS A 71 -17.10 25.74 -6.53
C HIS A 71 -17.06 24.58 -5.53
N ALA A 72 -16.47 23.43 -5.87
CA ALA A 72 -16.42 22.27 -4.98
C ALA A 72 -15.56 22.52 -3.72
N GLY A 73 -14.49 23.31 -3.85
CA GLY A 73 -13.57 23.62 -2.76
C GLY A 73 -12.69 22.45 -2.31
N LYS A 74 -11.64 22.75 -1.54
CA LYS A 74 -10.65 21.78 -1.05
C LYS A 74 -11.22 20.81 0.00
N GLU A 75 -12.26 21.22 0.73
CA GLU A 75 -12.93 20.35 1.71
C GLU A 75 -13.61 19.15 1.03
N PHE A 76 -14.28 19.39 -0.10
CA PHE A 76 -14.93 18.32 -0.86
C PHE A 76 -13.92 17.37 -1.51
N LEU A 77 -12.75 17.88 -1.91
CA LEU A 77 -11.64 17.03 -2.34
C LEU A 77 -11.25 16.01 -1.26
N GLY A 78 -11.21 16.43 0.01
CA GLY A 78 -10.93 15.55 1.14
C GLY A 78 -11.90 14.36 1.21
N TRP A 79 -13.20 14.60 0.99
CA TRP A 79 -14.21 13.55 0.88
C TRP A 79 -13.97 12.62 -0.31
N ILE A 80 -13.60 13.16 -1.48
CA ILE A 80 -13.31 12.36 -2.69
C ILE A 80 -12.10 11.45 -2.48
N VAL A 81 -11.02 11.98 -1.90
CA VAL A 81 -9.81 11.21 -1.59
C VAL A 81 -10.10 10.16 -0.51
N GLY A 82 -10.89 10.51 0.51
CA GLY A 82 -11.27 9.62 1.61
C GLY A 82 -12.29 8.54 1.24
N ALA A 83 -13.10 8.73 0.19
CA ALA A 83 -14.14 7.78 -0.21
C ALA A 83 -13.60 6.39 -0.57
N ASN A 84 -12.41 6.34 -1.19
CA ASN A 84 -11.77 5.07 -1.55
C ASN A 84 -11.40 4.24 -0.31
N PRO A 85 -10.58 4.73 0.65
CA PRO A 85 -10.26 3.97 1.86
C PRO A 85 -11.50 3.66 2.70
N VAL A 86 -12.52 4.53 2.73
CA VAL A 86 -13.79 4.24 3.42
C VAL A 86 -14.51 3.05 2.78
N GLY A 87 -14.65 3.02 1.45
CA GLY A 87 -15.24 1.88 0.73
C GLY A 87 -14.46 0.59 0.99
N GLN A 88 -13.13 0.65 0.94
CA GLN A 88 -12.28 -0.52 1.20
C GLN A 88 -12.41 -1.00 2.66
N MET A 89 -12.45 -0.08 3.63
CA MET A 89 -12.59 -0.38 5.06
C MET A 89 -13.85 -1.18 5.35
N ILE A 90 -15.00 -0.75 4.82
CA ILE A 90 -16.30 -1.37 5.08
C ILE A 90 -16.40 -2.74 4.37
N PHE A 91 -15.94 -2.82 3.11
CA PHE A 91 -16.17 -4.01 2.29
C PHE A 91 -15.06 -5.07 2.40
N SER A 92 -13.87 -4.76 2.93
CA SER A 92 -12.79 -5.76 3.10
C SER A 92 -13.19 -6.98 3.94
N PRO A 93 -13.81 -6.83 5.13
CA PRO A 93 -14.32 -7.99 5.89
C PRO A 93 -15.45 -8.72 5.16
N LEU A 94 -16.33 -8.00 4.45
CA LEU A 94 -17.49 -8.55 3.76
C LEU A 94 -17.08 -9.43 2.56
N VAL A 95 -16.20 -8.93 1.71
CA VAL A 95 -15.69 -9.66 0.54
C VAL A 95 -14.79 -10.81 0.99
N GLY A 96 -14.02 -10.63 2.07
CA GLY A 96 -13.27 -11.71 2.72
C GLY A 96 -14.18 -12.84 3.25
N TRP A 97 -15.29 -12.49 3.90
CA TRP A 97 -16.30 -13.45 4.35
C TRP A 97 -16.99 -14.15 3.16
N TRP A 98 -17.29 -13.41 2.09
CA TRP A 98 -17.89 -13.98 0.89
C TRP A 98 -16.99 -15.05 0.25
N GLY A 99 -15.69 -14.77 0.13
CA GLY A 99 -14.71 -15.76 -0.35
C GLY A 99 -14.59 -16.98 0.55
N ASN A 100 -14.63 -16.79 1.87
CA ASN A 100 -14.63 -17.89 2.84
C ASN A 100 -15.88 -18.78 2.68
N ARG A 101 -17.06 -18.17 2.53
CA ARG A 101 -18.34 -18.90 2.40
C ARG A 101 -18.45 -19.67 1.10
N LEU A 102 -17.98 -19.09 -0.01
CA LEU A 102 -17.97 -19.76 -1.31
C LEU A 102 -16.95 -20.89 -1.38
N GLY A 103 -15.91 -20.86 -0.55
CA GLY A 103 -14.82 -21.81 -0.65
C GLY A 103 -14.01 -21.66 -1.94
N SER A 104 -14.20 -20.61 -2.73
CA SER A 104 -13.38 -20.22 -3.88
C SER A 104 -13.22 -18.70 -3.93
N ILE A 105 -12.03 -18.26 -4.32
CA ILE A 105 -11.70 -16.83 -4.42
C ILE A 105 -11.97 -16.23 -5.80
N ARG A 106 -12.18 -17.06 -6.83
CA ARG A 106 -12.28 -16.61 -8.23
C ARG A 106 -13.49 -15.69 -8.45
N LEU A 107 -14.67 -16.11 -8.00
CA LEU A 107 -15.90 -15.34 -8.22
C LEU A 107 -15.87 -13.96 -7.52
N PRO A 108 -15.52 -13.85 -6.22
CA PRO A 108 -15.35 -12.54 -5.58
C PRO A 108 -14.35 -11.63 -6.29
N LEU A 109 -13.25 -12.18 -6.79
CA LEU A 109 -12.23 -11.42 -7.53
C LEU A 109 -12.74 -10.94 -8.89
N LEU A 110 -13.41 -11.79 -9.67
CA LEU A 110 -14.00 -11.41 -10.95
C LEU A 110 -15.04 -10.30 -10.78
N CYS A 111 -15.93 -10.42 -9.79
CA CYS A 111 -16.91 -9.37 -9.49
C CYS A 111 -16.24 -8.05 -9.08
N SER A 112 -15.18 -8.13 -8.25
CA SER A 112 -14.42 -6.95 -7.83
C SER A 112 -13.69 -6.29 -9.00
N LEU A 113 -13.10 -7.07 -9.91
CA LEU A 113 -12.41 -6.57 -11.10
C LEU A 113 -13.38 -5.97 -12.13
N ALA A 114 -14.56 -6.56 -12.30
CA ALA A 114 -15.62 -5.96 -13.12
C ALA A 114 -16.05 -4.60 -12.54
N LEU A 115 -16.25 -4.53 -11.22
CA LEU A 115 -16.56 -3.28 -10.53
C LEU A 115 -15.43 -2.25 -10.66
N PHE A 116 -14.15 -2.68 -10.61
CA PHE A 116 -12.99 -1.82 -10.83
C PHE A 116 -13.05 -1.13 -12.19
N SER A 117 -13.28 -1.91 -13.25
CA SER A 117 -13.34 -1.42 -14.62
C SER A 117 -14.55 -0.52 -14.83
N ILE A 118 -15.73 -0.88 -14.31
CA ILE A 118 -16.92 -0.05 -14.40
C ILE A 118 -16.71 1.29 -13.67
N ALA A 119 -16.20 1.25 -12.44
CA ALA A 119 -15.96 2.47 -11.65
C ALA A 119 -14.91 3.38 -12.28
N SER A 120 -13.84 2.80 -12.84
CA SER A 120 -12.81 3.55 -13.58
C SER A 120 -13.35 4.13 -14.89
N GLY A 121 -14.28 3.44 -15.54
CA GLY A 121 -14.99 3.95 -16.71
C GLY A 121 -15.93 5.11 -16.36
N ILE A 122 -16.66 5.02 -15.25
CA ILE A 122 -17.47 6.14 -14.73
C ILE A 122 -16.58 7.36 -14.47
N TYR A 123 -15.41 7.16 -13.84
CA TYR A 123 -14.44 8.23 -13.62
C TYR A 123 -13.92 8.84 -14.93
N ALA A 124 -13.59 8.01 -15.92
CA ALA A 124 -13.12 8.47 -17.23
C ALA A 124 -14.19 9.25 -18.01
N CYS A 125 -15.46 8.97 -17.74
CA CYS A 125 -16.62 9.54 -18.41
C CYS A 125 -17.30 10.68 -17.62
N LEU A 126 -16.65 11.26 -16.60
CA LEU A 126 -17.29 12.29 -15.77
C LEU A 126 -17.75 13.53 -16.56
N GLU A 127 -17.06 13.86 -17.66
CA GLU A 127 -17.46 14.96 -18.58
C GLU A 127 -18.85 14.75 -19.21
N LEU A 128 -19.33 13.50 -19.30
CA LEU A 128 -20.66 13.18 -19.81
C LEU A 128 -21.79 13.47 -18.82
N PHE A 129 -21.47 13.72 -17.54
CA PHE A 129 -22.44 14.00 -16.48
C PHE A 129 -22.44 15.50 -16.12
N PRO A 130 -23.17 16.35 -16.87
CA PRO A 130 -23.18 17.81 -16.65
C PRO A 130 -23.84 18.20 -15.32
N THR A 131 -24.69 17.34 -14.76
CA THR A 131 -25.33 17.56 -13.47
C THR A 131 -24.48 16.99 -12.34
N HIS A 132 -24.04 17.86 -11.44
CA HIS A 132 -23.38 17.48 -10.19
C HIS A 132 -22.11 16.58 -10.33
N PRO A 133 -21.12 16.96 -11.16
CA PRO A 133 -19.97 16.11 -11.50
C PRO A 133 -19.11 15.72 -10.28
N LYS A 134 -19.03 16.60 -9.27
CA LYS A 134 -18.30 16.31 -8.02
C LYS A 134 -18.83 15.08 -7.27
N TYR A 135 -20.15 14.87 -7.26
CA TYR A 135 -20.78 13.73 -6.59
C TYR A 135 -20.59 12.44 -7.38
N TRP A 136 -20.61 12.51 -8.71
CA TRP A 136 -20.25 11.37 -9.57
C TRP A 136 -18.78 10.96 -9.40
N MET A 137 -17.89 11.93 -9.23
CA MET A 137 -16.49 11.65 -8.89
C MET A 137 -16.38 10.97 -7.52
N LEU A 138 -17.05 11.49 -6.50
CA LEU A 138 -17.10 10.88 -5.17
C LEU A 138 -17.61 9.43 -5.23
N TYR A 139 -18.70 9.21 -5.97
CA TYR A 139 -19.30 7.90 -6.16
C TYR A 139 -18.35 6.91 -6.86
N SER A 140 -17.70 7.32 -7.95
CA SER A 140 -16.75 6.45 -8.66
C SER A 140 -15.55 6.08 -7.78
N ARG A 141 -15.02 7.01 -6.97
CA ARG A 141 -13.95 6.72 -6.00
C ARG A 141 -14.38 5.76 -4.92
N PHE A 142 -15.60 5.90 -4.41
CA PHE A 142 -16.15 4.96 -3.43
C PHE A 142 -16.24 3.53 -4.02
N LEU A 143 -16.74 3.39 -5.26
CA LEU A 143 -16.81 2.09 -5.94
C LEU A 143 -15.43 1.47 -6.20
N ILE A 144 -14.41 2.26 -6.55
CA ILE A 144 -13.02 1.77 -6.65
C ILE A 144 -12.54 1.27 -5.28
N GLY A 145 -12.92 1.93 -4.18
CA GLY A 145 -12.67 1.46 -2.82
C GLY A 145 -13.29 0.10 -2.52
N ILE A 146 -14.57 -0.09 -2.88
CA ILE A 146 -15.26 -1.38 -2.75
C ILE A 146 -14.52 -2.46 -3.56
N SER A 147 -14.16 -2.17 -4.80
CA SER A 147 -13.39 -3.10 -5.63
C SER A 147 -12.03 -3.46 -5.02
N SER A 148 -11.33 -2.48 -4.44
CA SER A 148 -10.03 -2.66 -3.77
C SER A 148 -10.11 -3.53 -2.51
N SER A 149 -11.31 -3.80 -2.00
CA SER A 149 -11.52 -4.75 -0.90
C SER A 149 -11.09 -6.18 -1.26
N SER A 150 -10.99 -6.49 -2.57
CA SER A 150 -10.43 -7.73 -3.13
C SER A 150 -9.00 -8.05 -2.64
N VAL A 151 -8.25 -7.04 -2.19
CA VAL A 151 -6.94 -7.22 -1.51
C VAL A 151 -7.01 -8.22 -0.36
N ALA A 152 -8.11 -8.24 0.40
CA ALA A 152 -8.31 -9.18 1.50
C ALA A 152 -8.36 -10.64 1.01
N VAL A 153 -9.05 -10.87 -0.11
CA VAL A 153 -9.19 -12.17 -0.75
C VAL A 153 -7.86 -12.63 -1.35
N CYS A 154 -7.13 -11.72 -2.00
CA CYS A 154 -5.78 -11.97 -2.51
C CYS A 154 -4.81 -12.43 -1.41
N ARG A 155 -4.79 -11.74 -0.27
CA ARG A 155 -3.95 -12.10 0.89
C ARG A 155 -4.36 -13.45 1.48
N SER A 156 -5.65 -13.72 1.59
CA SER A 156 -6.15 -15.02 2.09
C SER A 156 -5.77 -16.16 1.15
N TYR A 157 -5.90 -15.97 -0.16
CA TYR A 157 -5.51 -16.99 -1.13
C TYR A 157 -4.00 -17.21 -1.14
N LEU A 158 -3.20 -16.13 -1.06
CA LEU A 158 -1.74 -16.26 -0.98
C LEU A 158 -1.32 -17.12 0.21
N SER A 159 -1.92 -16.89 1.38
CA SER A 159 -1.69 -17.71 2.58
C SER A 159 -2.05 -19.18 2.35
N ALA A 160 -3.17 -19.45 1.67
CA ALA A 160 -3.62 -20.82 1.37
C ALA A 160 -2.80 -21.50 0.26
N ALA A 161 -2.26 -20.75 -0.70
CA ALA A 161 -1.52 -21.24 -1.86
C ALA A 161 0.00 -21.34 -1.62
N THR A 162 0.49 -20.94 -0.45
CA THR A 162 1.92 -20.97 -0.11
C THR A 162 2.20 -21.90 1.07
N LYS A 163 3.30 -22.65 0.97
CA LYS A 163 3.83 -23.45 2.08
C LYS A 163 4.30 -22.52 3.20
N VAL A 164 4.34 -22.99 4.46
CA VAL A 164 4.77 -22.15 5.61
C VAL A 164 6.16 -21.54 5.38
N ARG A 165 7.09 -22.31 4.77
CA ARG A 165 8.46 -21.87 4.41
C ARG A 165 8.51 -20.84 3.27
N GLU A 166 7.52 -20.83 2.38
CA GLU A 166 7.45 -19.96 1.19
C GLU A 166 6.69 -18.65 1.49
N ARG A 167 5.89 -18.63 2.57
CA ARG A 167 4.91 -17.59 2.86
C ARG A 167 5.53 -16.21 3.02
N THR A 168 6.68 -16.11 3.65
CA THR A 168 7.34 -14.84 3.96
C THR A 168 7.80 -14.14 2.69
N GLY A 169 8.55 -14.83 1.83
CA GLY A 169 8.92 -14.31 0.51
C GLY A 169 7.72 -14.04 -0.39
N ALA A 170 6.66 -14.84 -0.31
CA ALA A 170 5.46 -14.58 -1.12
C ALA A 170 4.72 -13.30 -0.69
N VAL A 171 4.56 -13.08 0.63
CA VAL A 171 3.95 -11.87 1.19
C VAL A 171 4.82 -10.64 0.94
N SER A 172 6.16 -10.77 0.99
CA SER A 172 7.07 -9.68 0.68
C SER A 172 6.98 -9.25 -0.78
N MET A 173 6.88 -10.21 -1.72
CA MET A 173 6.67 -9.92 -3.14
C MET A 173 5.31 -9.29 -3.44
N VAL A 174 4.25 -9.68 -2.73
CA VAL A 174 2.95 -8.99 -2.80
C VAL A 174 3.07 -7.55 -2.33
N SER A 175 3.76 -7.31 -1.21
CA SER A 175 3.95 -5.98 -0.65
C SER A 175 4.79 -5.08 -1.58
N LEU A 176 5.83 -5.66 -2.20
CA LEU A 176 6.61 -5.02 -3.26
C LEU A 176 5.73 -4.64 -4.45
N ALA A 177 4.90 -5.57 -4.94
CA ALA A 177 3.99 -5.31 -6.06
C ALA A 177 3.03 -4.15 -5.76
N GLN A 178 2.46 -4.08 -4.55
CA GLN A 178 1.63 -2.94 -4.14
C GLN A 178 2.44 -1.63 -4.12
N THR A 179 3.65 -1.67 -3.59
CA THR A 179 4.52 -0.49 -3.50
C THR A 179 4.90 0.03 -4.89
N LEU A 180 5.27 -0.87 -5.81
CA LEU A 180 5.53 -0.52 -7.20
C LEU A 180 4.29 0.05 -7.88
N GLY A 181 3.10 -0.48 -7.63
CA GLY A 181 1.86 0.09 -8.18
C GLY A 181 1.64 1.53 -7.72
N PHE A 182 1.91 1.80 -6.44
CA PHE A 182 1.82 3.14 -5.87
C PHE A 182 2.85 4.10 -6.49
N ILE A 183 4.09 3.65 -6.72
CA ILE A 183 5.15 4.47 -7.33
C ILE A 183 4.88 4.73 -8.82
N VAL A 184 4.44 3.71 -9.55
CA VAL A 184 4.19 3.77 -10.99
C VAL A 184 2.97 4.62 -11.32
N GLY A 185 1.98 4.70 -10.41
CA GLY A 185 0.77 5.50 -10.61
C GLY A 185 1.05 6.96 -11.02
N PRO A 186 1.72 7.78 -10.17
CA PRO A 186 2.06 9.16 -10.50
C PRO A 186 2.95 9.30 -11.73
N VAL A 187 3.83 8.33 -12.01
CA VAL A 187 4.66 8.33 -13.22
C VAL A 187 3.79 8.16 -14.47
N LEU A 188 2.82 7.25 -14.45
CA LEU A 188 1.85 7.08 -15.53
C LEU A 188 0.94 8.30 -15.66
N GLN A 189 0.52 8.93 -14.55
CA GLN A 189 -0.18 10.21 -14.58
C GLN A 189 0.66 11.28 -15.30
N GLY A 190 1.93 11.39 -14.94
CA GLY A 190 2.87 12.32 -15.57
C GLY A 190 3.06 12.04 -17.05
N ALA A 191 3.09 10.77 -17.45
CA ALA A 191 3.18 10.41 -18.87
C ALA A 191 1.95 10.87 -19.67
N VAL A 192 0.74 10.77 -19.10
CA VAL A 192 -0.49 11.20 -19.81
C VAL A 192 -0.69 12.71 -19.83
N THR A 193 0.13 13.53 -19.16
CA THR A 193 0.04 15.00 -19.30
C THR A 193 0.39 15.45 -20.72
N MET A 194 1.10 14.62 -21.50
CA MET A 194 1.37 14.86 -22.92
C MET A 194 0.11 15.01 -23.79
N PHE A 195 -1.04 14.51 -23.32
CA PHE A 195 -2.33 14.69 -24.01
C PHE A 195 -2.90 16.10 -23.82
N GLY A 196 -2.38 16.90 -22.90
CA GLY A 196 -2.91 18.22 -22.57
C GLY A 196 -4.25 18.18 -21.82
N GLU A 197 -4.76 19.36 -21.47
CA GLU A 197 -6.02 19.50 -20.73
C GLU A 197 -7.24 19.36 -21.64
N ASP A 198 -7.15 19.83 -22.88
CA ASP A 198 -8.24 19.77 -23.85
C ASP A 198 -8.31 18.42 -24.58
N GLY A 199 -7.16 17.76 -24.76
CA GLY A 199 -7.10 16.39 -25.29
C GLY A 199 -7.66 16.22 -26.70
N PHE A 200 -7.96 14.96 -27.05
CA PHE A 200 -8.58 14.60 -28.33
C PHE A 200 -10.07 14.25 -28.14
N PRO A 201 -11.00 14.73 -28.99
CA PRO A 201 -12.41 14.39 -28.87
C PRO A 201 -12.65 12.89 -29.17
N LEU A 202 -13.29 12.19 -28.23
CA LEU A 202 -13.62 10.75 -28.30
C LEU A 202 -15.06 10.52 -28.77
N ILE A 203 -16.03 11.21 -28.16
CA ILE A 203 -17.47 11.09 -28.47
C ILE A 203 -18.04 12.50 -28.66
N GLY A 204 -17.95 13.01 -29.89
CA GLY A 204 -18.29 14.40 -30.21
C GLY A 204 -17.53 15.40 -29.32
N ASN A 205 -18.10 16.60 -29.13
CA ASN A 205 -17.57 17.61 -28.19
C ASN A 205 -17.95 17.34 -26.71
N ARG A 206 -18.42 16.13 -26.35
CA ARG A 206 -18.92 15.83 -24.99
C ARG A 206 -17.98 14.97 -24.15
N LEU A 207 -17.04 14.25 -24.79
CA LEU A 207 -16.03 13.46 -24.09
C LEU A 207 -14.69 13.62 -24.78
N HIS A 208 -13.69 14.07 -24.03
CA HIS A 208 -12.33 14.22 -24.53
C HIS A 208 -11.39 13.21 -23.85
N LEU A 209 -10.47 12.66 -24.63
CA LEU A 209 -9.30 11.94 -24.13
C LEU A 209 -8.23 12.97 -23.77
N ASN A 210 -8.26 13.44 -22.53
CA ASN A 210 -7.30 14.37 -21.96
C ASN A 210 -6.48 13.70 -20.85
N MET A 211 -5.56 14.44 -20.25
CA MET A 211 -4.70 13.95 -19.18
C MET A 211 -5.45 13.40 -17.96
N TYR A 212 -6.72 13.78 -17.75
CA TYR A 212 -7.53 13.34 -16.61
C TYR A 212 -8.33 12.08 -16.95
N THR A 213 -9.00 12.06 -18.09
CA THR A 213 -9.84 10.93 -18.53
C THR A 213 -9.01 9.73 -18.97
N ALA A 214 -7.83 9.95 -19.57
CA ALA A 214 -6.91 8.89 -19.99
C ALA A 214 -6.53 7.95 -18.83
N THR A 215 -6.46 8.47 -17.61
CA THR A 215 -6.06 7.73 -16.41
C THR A 215 -7.11 6.67 -16.03
N GLY A 216 -8.38 7.04 -16.15
CA GLY A 216 -9.50 6.12 -15.96
C GLY A 216 -9.51 5.05 -17.04
N TRP A 217 -9.25 5.41 -18.31
CA TRP A 217 -9.16 4.44 -19.41
C TRP A 217 -8.00 3.46 -19.27
N ILE A 218 -6.83 3.91 -18.79
CA ILE A 218 -5.70 3.03 -18.46
C ILE A 218 -6.13 1.99 -17.40
N ASN A 219 -6.80 2.44 -16.34
CA ASN A 219 -7.34 1.53 -15.32
C ASN A 219 -8.37 0.55 -15.89
N VAL A 220 -9.28 0.99 -16.77
CA VAL A 220 -10.25 0.11 -17.44
C VAL A 220 -9.52 -0.98 -18.24
N PHE A 221 -8.54 -0.60 -19.06
CA PHE A 221 -7.78 -1.54 -19.88
C PHE A 221 -7.03 -2.57 -19.02
N MET A 222 -6.30 -2.11 -18.00
CA MET A 222 -5.59 -3.01 -17.09
C MET A 222 -6.54 -3.87 -16.25
N GLY A 223 -7.70 -3.33 -15.87
CA GLY A 223 -8.77 -4.06 -15.16
C GLY A 223 -9.34 -5.20 -15.99
N ILE A 224 -9.65 -4.95 -17.28
CA ILE A 224 -10.12 -5.98 -18.22
C ILE A 224 -9.03 -7.03 -18.46
N LEU A 225 -7.77 -6.61 -18.63
CA LEU A 225 -6.65 -7.54 -18.77
C LEU A 225 -6.56 -8.48 -17.55
N ASN A 226 -6.64 -7.92 -16.35
CA ASN A 226 -6.60 -8.72 -15.12
C ASN A 226 -7.82 -9.65 -14.99
N PHE A 227 -9.01 -9.17 -15.35
CA PHE A 227 -10.21 -10.02 -15.40
C PHE A 227 -10.00 -11.24 -16.31
N CYS A 228 -9.43 -11.04 -17.50
CA CYS A 228 -9.09 -12.12 -18.42
C CYS A 228 -8.08 -13.13 -17.83
N LEU A 229 -7.13 -12.67 -17.00
CA LEU A 229 -6.18 -13.56 -16.31
C LEU A 229 -6.85 -14.47 -15.27
N PHE A 230 -7.99 -14.08 -14.70
CA PHE A 230 -8.76 -14.90 -13.75
C PHE A 230 -9.73 -15.89 -14.40
N LEU A 231 -9.83 -15.89 -15.74
CA LEU A 231 -10.61 -16.89 -16.46
C LEU A 231 -10.07 -18.31 -16.20
N PRO A 232 -10.94 -19.34 -16.22
CA PRO A 232 -10.62 -20.70 -15.77
C PRO A 232 -9.46 -21.35 -16.54
N PHE A 233 -9.18 -20.88 -17.76
CA PHE A 233 -8.08 -21.38 -18.58
C PHE A 233 -6.69 -20.97 -18.07
N VAL A 234 -6.59 -19.84 -17.37
CA VAL A 234 -5.32 -19.25 -16.94
C VAL A 234 -5.12 -19.40 -15.43
N PHE A 235 -6.13 -19.04 -14.64
CA PHE A 235 -6.06 -19.11 -13.18
C PHE A 235 -6.59 -20.44 -12.65
N LYS A 236 -5.73 -21.22 -12.00
CA LYS A 236 -6.10 -22.47 -11.32
C LYS A 236 -5.92 -22.32 -9.82
N GLU A 237 -7.00 -22.50 -9.08
CA GLU A 237 -6.98 -22.38 -7.61
C GLU A 237 -6.36 -23.66 -7.00
N LYS A 238 -5.27 -23.49 -6.24
CA LYS A 238 -4.58 -24.60 -5.54
C LYS A 238 -4.31 -24.18 -4.10
N ARG A 239 -4.76 -24.98 -3.12
CA ARG A 239 -4.63 -24.72 -1.68
C ARG A 239 -3.69 -25.72 -1.03
N ILE A 240 -2.40 -25.39 -1.02
CA ILE A 240 -1.36 -26.29 -0.52
C ILE A 240 -1.25 -26.26 1.02
N ALA A 241 -1.58 -25.14 1.66
CA ALA A 241 -1.43 -24.99 3.11
C ALA A 241 -2.33 -25.94 3.92
N ALA A 242 -3.52 -26.26 3.40
CA ALA A 242 -4.40 -27.24 4.01
C ALA A 242 -3.80 -28.66 3.93
N ARG A 243 -3.26 -29.04 2.75
CA ARG A 243 -2.60 -30.34 2.53
C ARG A 243 -1.35 -30.49 3.39
N GLU A 244 -0.51 -29.45 3.48
CA GLU A 244 0.68 -29.39 4.34
C GLU A 244 0.30 -29.62 5.82
N ALA A 245 -0.72 -28.91 6.31
CA ALA A 245 -1.17 -29.05 7.70
C ALA A 245 -1.78 -30.43 8.00
N MET A 246 -2.50 -31.04 7.05
CA MET A 246 -3.04 -32.40 7.19
C MET A 246 -1.92 -33.43 7.31
N MET A 247 -0.89 -33.32 6.46
CA MET A 247 0.28 -34.21 6.49
C MET A 247 1.03 -34.10 7.82
N GLN A 248 1.20 -32.88 8.33
CA GLN A 248 1.92 -32.62 9.59
C GLN A 248 1.17 -33.10 10.83
N GLN A 249 -0.17 -33.09 10.82
CA GLN A 249 -0.98 -33.53 11.96
C GLN A 249 -1.40 -35.02 11.87
N GLY A 250 -1.10 -35.70 10.75
CA GLY A 250 -1.56 -37.06 10.50
C GLY A 250 -3.09 -37.19 10.39
N LEU A 251 -3.80 -36.09 10.14
CA LEU A 251 -5.26 -36.03 10.12
C LEU A 251 -5.81 -36.16 8.69
N GLN A 252 -6.89 -36.93 8.52
CA GLN A 252 -7.46 -37.23 7.20
C GLN A 252 -8.47 -36.19 6.71
N SER A 253 -8.91 -35.25 7.55
CA SER A 253 -9.86 -34.20 7.19
C SER A 253 -9.36 -32.79 7.51
N GLU A 254 -9.54 -31.85 6.58
CA GLU A 254 -9.29 -30.42 6.78
C GLU A 254 -10.04 -29.88 8.01
N LYS A 255 -11.28 -30.35 8.23
CA LYS A 255 -12.15 -29.88 9.30
C LYS A 255 -11.67 -30.32 10.69
N GLU A 256 -11.06 -31.49 10.79
CA GLU A 256 -10.46 -32.01 12.02
C GLU A 256 -9.15 -31.29 12.33
N THR A 257 -8.32 -31.07 11.30
CA THR A 257 -7.09 -30.27 11.36
C THR A 257 -7.37 -28.83 11.82
N TRP A 258 -8.50 -28.25 11.41
CA TRP A 258 -8.92 -26.96 11.91
C TRP A 258 -9.32 -27.03 13.38
N LYS A 259 -10.11 -28.03 13.80
CA LYS A 259 -10.56 -28.16 15.19
C LYS A 259 -9.39 -28.35 16.17
N SER A 260 -8.33 -29.06 15.77
CA SER A 260 -7.14 -29.25 16.61
C SER A 260 -6.33 -27.96 16.76
N MET A 261 -6.19 -27.16 15.70
CA MET A 261 -5.43 -25.91 15.73
C MET A 261 -6.30 -24.69 16.01
N LYS A 262 -6.54 -24.37 17.29
CA LYS A 262 -7.23 -23.14 17.69
C LYS A 262 -6.30 -21.92 17.50
N PRO A 263 -6.69 -20.90 16.71
CA PRO A 263 -5.89 -19.71 16.51
C PRO A 263 -5.84 -18.92 17.82
N ASP A 264 -4.68 -18.35 18.11
CA ASP A 264 -4.54 -17.42 19.22
C ASP A 264 -5.13 -16.07 18.82
N TYR A 265 -6.39 -15.85 19.23
CA TYR A 265 -7.10 -14.60 18.97
C TYR A 265 -6.43 -13.38 19.61
N LEU A 266 -5.68 -13.54 20.71
CA LEU A 266 -4.95 -12.44 21.33
C LEU A 266 -3.81 -11.97 20.42
N SER A 267 -3.07 -12.93 19.86
CA SER A 267 -2.00 -12.66 18.89
C SER A 267 -2.55 -12.06 17.60
N ALA A 268 -3.70 -12.54 17.11
CA ALA A 268 -4.37 -11.98 15.94
C ALA A 268 -4.77 -10.51 16.13
N TRP A 269 -5.44 -10.18 17.25
CA TRP A 269 -5.82 -8.80 17.55
C TRP A 269 -4.62 -7.89 17.80
N THR A 270 -3.59 -8.40 18.49
CA THR A 270 -2.32 -7.68 18.68
C THR A 270 -1.71 -7.26 17.35
N LEU A 271 -1.69 -8.16 16.36
CA LEU A 271 -1.15 -7.88 15.03
C LEU A 271 -2.03 -6.92 14.22
N ILE A 272 -3.36 -6.97 14.37
CA ILE A 272 -4.28 -6.01 13.74
C ILE A 272 -4.05 -4.60 14.31
N CYS A 273 -3.96 -4.46 15.64
CA CYS A 273 -3.66 -3.18 16.28
C CYS A 273 -2.28 -2.65 15.86
N ALA A 274 -1.26 -3.52 15.84
CA ALA A 274 0.07 -3.17 15.37
C ALA A 274 0.06 -2.72 13.89
N PHE A 275 -0.71 -3.39 13.03
CA PHE A 275 -0.87 -3.03 11.63
C PHE A 275 -1.51 -1.65 11.49
N PHE A 276 -2.59 -1.38 12.22
CA PHE A 276 -3.24 -0.07 12.26
C PHE A 276 -2.26 1.03 12.64
N ILE A 277 -1.52 0.86 13.74
CA ILE A 277 -0.57 1.86 14.24
C ILE A 277 0.57 2.08 13.24
N LEU A 278 1.07 1.00 12.62
CA LEU A 278 2.13 1.08 11.62
C LEU A 278 1.68 1.87 10.38
N VAL A 279 0.51 1.56 9.83
CA VAL A 279 -0.02 2.27 8.64
C VAL A 279 -0.41 3.70 9.00
N PHE A 280 -1.00 3.95 10.18
CA PHE A 280 -1.32 5.30 10.65
C PHE A 280 -0.08 6.20 10.67
N ASN A 281 1.04 5.69 11.19
CA ASN A 281 2.30 6.42 11.20
C ASN A 281 2.89 6.60 9.82
N PHE A 282 2.69 5.68 8.89
CA PHE A 282 3.15 5.87 7.51
C PHE A 282 2.41 7.04 6.82
N VAL A 283 1.08 7.07 6.97
CA VAL A 283 0.19 8.12 6.43
C VAL A 283 0.57 9.52 6.93
N PHE A 284 1.24 9.59 8.08
CA PHE A 284 1.81 10.83 8.59
C PHE A 284 2.73 11.53 7.59
N LEU A 285 3.76 10.83 7.09
CA LEU A 285 4.72 11.46 6.19
C LEU A 285 4.07 11.72 4.84
N GLU A 286 3.17 10.83 4.41
CA GLU A 286 2.39 11.03 3.19
C GLU A 286 1.58 12.34 3.22
N THR A 287 0.98 12.68 4.37
CA THR A 287 0.12 13.86 4.50
C THR A 287 0.89 15.14 4.83
N LEU A 288 1.81 15.06 5.79
CA LEU A 288 2.42 16.24 6.40
C LEU A 288 3.84 16.55 5.91
N ALA A 289 4.49 15.69 5.11
CA ALA A 289 5.87 15.95 4.70
C ALA A 289 6.03 17.28 3.94
N THR A 290 5.19 17.55 2.95
CA THR A 290 5.25 18.80 2.18
C THR A 290 5.04 20.04 3.05
N PRO A 291 3.90 20.19 3.79
CA PRO A 291 3.70 21.37 4.63
C PRO A 291 4.77 21.49 5.74
N LEU A 292 5.20 20.37 6.33
CA LEU A 292 6.29 20.37 7.31
C LEU A 292 7.57 21.00 6.76
N THR A 293 7.94 20.70 5.52
CA THR A 293 9.16 21.27 4.93
C THR A 293 9.01 22.70 4.47
N MET A 294 7.81 23.12 4.09
CA MET A 294 7.52 24.53 3.86
C MET A 294 7.66 25.31 5.18
N ASP A 295 7.09 24.81 6.27
CA ASP A 295 7.10 25.49 7.57
C ASP A 295 8.49 25.48 8.24
N MET A 296 9.24 24.37 8.11
CA MET A 296 10.54 24.21 8.79
C MET A 296 11.73 24.71 7.97
N PHE A 297 11.70 24.56 6.64
CA PHE A 297 12.83 24.92 5.77
C PHE A 297 12.59 26.21 4.97
N ALA A 298 11.38 26.80 5.09
CA ALA A 298 10.96 27.95 4.29
C ALA A 298 11.13 27.70 2.78
N TRP A 299 10.88 26.47 2.34
CA TRP A 299 10.83 26.11 0.93
C TRP A 299 9.57 26.67 0.27
N THR A 300 9.69 27.18 -0.95
CA THR A 300 8.52 27.50 -1.77
C THR A 300 7.70 26.25 -2.02
N LYS A 301 6.42 26.41 -2.31
CA LYS A 301 5.54 25.29 -2.66
C LYS A 301 6.10 24.46 -3.83
N GLY A 302 6.65 25.14 -4.84
CA GLY A 302 7.28 24.50 -6.00
C GLY A 302 8.53 23.69 -5.62
N GLU A 303 9.43 24.27 -4.83
CA GLU A 303 10.63 23.58 -4.33
C GLU A 303 10.29 22.41 -3.42
N ALA A 304 9.36 22.59 -2.49
CA ALA A 304 8.94 21.54 -1.57
C ALA A 304 8.39 20.32 -2.33
N LEU A 305 7.54 20.55 -3.34
CA LEU A 305 7.03 19.48 -4.21
C LEU A 305 8.16 18.81 -5.00
N TYR A 306 9.10 19.59 -5.55
CA TYR A 306 10.22 19.06 -6.32
C TYR A 306 11.17 18.19 -5.47
N TYR A 307 11.61 18.69 -4.31
CA TYR A 307 12.52 17.94 -3.43
C TYR A 307 11.83 16.74 -2.79
N MET A 308 10.56 16.87 -2.40
CA MET A 308 9.79 15.72 -1.89
C MET A 308 9.64 14.63 -2.94
N ALA A 309 9.45 14.96 -4.22
CA ALA A 309 9.39 13.97 -5.28
C ALA A 309 10.68 13.13 -5.34
N TRP A 310 11.86 13.76 -5.26
CA TRP A 310 13.15 13.05 -5.23
C TRP A 310 13.35 12.23 -3.95
N ILE A 311 13.03 12.79 -2.78
CA ILE A 311 13.14 12.08 -1.50
C ILE A 311 12.22 10.85 -1.48
N MET A 312 10.98 11.00 -1.97
CA MET A 312 10.05 9.89 -2.13
C MET A 312 10.55 8.84 -3.11
N ALA A 313 11.11 9.24 -4.25
CA ALA A 313 11.69 8.32 -5.22
C ALA A 313 12.86 7.50 -4.64
N VAL A 314 13.78 8.14 -3.91
CA VAL A 314 14.89 7.44 -3.23
C VAL A 314 14.36 6.51 -2.14
N GLY A 315 13.39 6.96 -1.34
CA GLY A 315 12.74 6.13 -0.32
C GLY A 315 12.01 4.93 -0.91
N ALA A 316 11.38 5.09 -2.07
CA ALA A 316 10.73 4.02 -2.82
C ALA A 316 11.71 2.95 -3.30
N ILE A 317 12.90 3.35 -3.79
CA ILE A 317 13.98 2.42 -4.16
C ILE A 317 14.46 1.66 -2.92
N LEU A 318 14.70 2.38 -1.82
CA LEU A 318 15.13 1.79 -0.55
C LEU A 318 14.10 0.79 -0.01
N ALA A 319 12.82 1.16 0.00
CA ALA A 319 11.72 0.30 0.41
C ALA A 319 11.60 -0.94 -0.47
N SER A 320 11.75 -0.78 -1.79
CA SER A 320 11.73 -1.89 -2.75
C SER A 320 12.87 -2.88 -2.51
N ALA A 321 14.08 -2.37 -2.24
CA ALA A 321 15.21 -3.20 -1.85
C ALA A 321 14.94 -3.96 -0.54
N MET A 322 14.32 -3.31 0.45
CA MET A 322 13.95 -3.96 1.70
C MET A 322 12.96 -5.11 1.47
N PHE A 323 11.92 -4.95 0.64
CA PHE A 323 10.99 -6.05 0.37
C PHE A 323 11.66 -7.29 -0.24
N LEU A 324 12.70 -7.11 -1.06
CA LEU A 324 13.50 -8.20 -1.61
C LEU A 324 14.42 -8.85 -0.55
N MET A 325 14.89 -8.08 0.42
CA MET A 325 15.80 -8.55 1.49
C MET A 325 15.08 -9.22 2.67
N ILE A 326 13.76 -9.07 2.83
CA ILE A 326 13.02 -9.64 3.98
C ILE A 326 13.13 -11.18 4.02
N ASP A 327 12.92 -11.88 2.90
CA ASP A 327 12.99 -13.35 2.86
C ASP A 327 14.37 -13.91 3.26
N PRO A 328 15.50 -13.46 2.68
CA PRO A 328 16.80 -13.94 3.12
C PRO A 328 17.14 -13.55 4.56
N LEU A 329 16.65 -12.40 5.05
CA LEU A 329 16.84 -11.99 6.44
C LEU A 329 16.09 -12.91 7.42
N CYS A 330 14.86 -13.28 7.10
CA CYS A 330 14.02 -14.16 7.93
C CYS A 330 14.50 -15.63 7.92
N LYS A 331 15.32 -16.02 6.95
CA LYS A 331 16.02 -17.32 6.96
C LYS A 331 17.17 -17.37 7.95
N ARG A 332 17.73 -16.21 8.34
CA ARG A 332 18.84 -16.12 9.31
C ARG A 332 18.37 -15.73 10.70
N ILE A 333 17.32 -14.91 10.79
CA ILE A 333 16.81 -14.36 12.05
C ILE A 333 15.32 -14.67 12.15
N PRO A 334 14.80 -15.11 13.31
CA PRO A 334 13.36 -15.35 13.50
C PRO A 334 12.49 -14.14 13.14
N GLU A 335 11.37 -14.37 12.46
CA GLU A 335 10.49 -13.32 11.90
C GLU A 335 10.03 -12.29 12.93
N GLN A 336 9.66 -12.73 14.13
CA GLN A 336 9.24 -11.83 15.21
C GLN A 336 10.35 -10.88 15.68
N GLN A 337 11.60 -11.30 15.66
CA GLN A 337 12.73 -10.46 16.06
C GLN A 337 13.02 -9.42 14.96
N VAL A 338 12.96 -9.82 13.69
CA VAL A 338 13.06 -8.90 12.56
C VAL A 338 11.91 -7.89 12.57
N LEU A 339 10.70 -8.31 12.94
CA LEU A 339 9.55 -7.41 13.08
C LEU A 339 9.79 -6.34 14.16
N ILE A 340 10.24 -6.75 15.36
CA ILE A 340 10.43 -5.84 16.49
C ILE A 340 11.62 -4.91 16.24
N TRP A 341 12.80 -5.46 15.92
CA TRP A 341 14.04 -4.68 15.82
C TRP A 341 14.27 -4.07 14.44
N GLY A 342 13.84 -4.72 13.37
CA GLY A 342 13.94 -4.18 12.01
C GLY A 342 12.75 -3.30 11.64
N GLY A 343 11.53 -3.69 12.02
CA GLY A 343 10.33 -2.94 11.69
C GLY A 343 10.04 -1.80 12.66
N PHE A 344 9.64 -2.15 13.90
CA PHE A 344 9.13 -1.19 14.87
C PHE A 344 10.22 -0.30 15.48
N PHE A 345 11.37 -0.85 15.85
CA PHE A 345 12.45 -0.07 16.46
C PHE A 345 12.98 1.03 15.51
N LEU A 346 13.20 0.70 14.24
CA LEU A 346 13.59 1.72 13.25
C LEU A 346 12.48 2.77 13.06
N MET A 347 11.22 2.36 13.10
CA MET A 347 10.10 3.30 13.05
C MET A 347 10.05 4.24 14.28
N VAL A 348 10.27 3.72 15.49
CA VAL A 348 10.37 4.53 16.72
C VAL A 348 11.53 5.51 16.60
N LEU A 349 12.71 5.05 16.18
CA LEU A 349 13.89 5.89 16.02
C LEU A 349 13.66 6.99 14.98
N GLY A 350 13.03 6.66 13.85
CA GLY A 350 12.66 7.66 12.83
C GLY A 350 11.76 8.76 13.40
N ARG A 351 10.76 8.40 14.21
CA ARG A 351 9.85 9.39 14.86
C ARG A 351 10.54 10.20 15.95
N ALA A 352 11.36 9.57 16.77
CA ALA A 352 12.14 10.26 17.79
C ALA A 352 13.10 11.27 17.16
N ILE A 353 13.73 10.92 16.03
CA ILE A 353 14.62 11.82 15.30
C ILE A 353 13.85 12.99 14.71
N TYR A 354 12.58 12.86 14.33
CA TYR A 354 11.81 14.02 13.84
C TYR A 354 11.44 15.04 14.93
N ILE A 355 11.62 14.72 16.21
CA ILE A 355 11.38 15.69 17.29
C ILE A 355 12.38 16.85 17.16
N PRO A 356 11.95 18.11 17.01
CA PRO A 356 12.86 19.22 16.74
C PRO A 356 13.84 19.44 17.90
N MET A 357 15.14 19.28 17.63
CA MET A 357 16.22 19.37 18.63
C MET A 357 17.15 20.58 18.39
N SER A 358 16.99 21.35 17.31
CA SER A 358 17.88 22.48 16.99
C SER A 358 17.80 23.60 18.03
N ASP A 359 18.92 24.24 18.34
CA ASP A 359 18.98 25.39 19.24
C ASP A 359 18.37 26.68 18.68
N THR A 360 18.08 26.72 17.37
CA THR A 360 17.50 27.88 16.66
C THR A 360 16.03 27.64 16.33
N PRO A 361 15.14 28.64 16.49
CA PRO A 361 13.72 28.52 16.11
C PRO A 361 13.55 28.39 14.57
N PRO A 362 12.41 27.85 14.09
CA PRO A 362 12.11 27.82 12.66
C PRO A 362 11.99 29.25 12.09
N LYS A 363 12.22 29.39 10.79
CA LYS A 363 12.07 30.68 10.11
C LYS A 363 10.59 31.07 10.09
N MET A 364 10.27 32.24 10.63
CA MET A 364 8.91 32.80 10.61
C MET A 364 8.52 33.23 9.19
N ALA A 365 7.23 33.14 8.89
CA ALA A 365 6.75 33.39 7.54
C ALA A 365 7.00 34.84 7.08
N LEU A 366 7.62 35.00 5.90
CA LEU A 366 7.79 36.27 5.19
C LEU A 366 7.00 36.23 3.87
N ALA A 367 6.60 37.40 3.36
CA ALA A 367 5.92 37.50 2.06
C ALA A 367 6.90 37.23 0.91
N GLU A 368 6.51 36.39 -0.06
CA GLU A 368 7.34 36.02 -1.23
C GLU A 368 7.91 37.23 -1.98
N ASN A 369 7.10 38.28 -2.20
CA ASN A 369 7.55 39.50 -2.87
C ASN A 369 8.59 40.30 -2.07
N GLU A 370 8.54 40.29 -0.74
CA GLU A 370 9.56 40.93 0.09
C GLU A 370 10.88 40.16 0.02
N THR A 371 10.83 38.82 -0.08
CA THR A 371 12.04 38.02 -0.33
C THR A 371 12.63 38.31 -1.72
N LEU A 372 11.81 38.45 -2.76
CA LEU A 372 12.24 38.84 -4.11
C LEU A 372 12.78 40.28 -4.19
N SER A 373 12.15 41.22 -3.48
CA SER A 373 12.57 42.62 -3.45
C SER A 373 13.87 42.80 -2.66
N ALA A 374 14.03 42.06 -1.55
CA ALA A 374 15.29 41.99 -0.81
C ALA A 374 16.43 41.36 -1.64
N MET A 375 16.13 40.49 -2.62
CA MET A 375 17.12 39.97 -3.58
C MET A 375 17.57 40.99 -4.64
N GLN A 376 16.80 42.05 -4.89
CA GLN A 376 17.09 43.04 -5.95
C GLN A 376 17.74 44.34 -5.42
N ILE A 377 17.65 44.60 -4.12
CA ILE A 377 18.10 45.85 -3.48
C ILE A 377 19.40 45.55 -2.71
N GLU A 378 20.51 46.12 -3.18
CA GLU A 378 21.84 46.25 -2.53
C GLU A 378 22.92 45.17 -2.76
N GLY A 379 24.01 45.61 -3.40
CA GLY A 379 25.25 44.86 -3.62
C GLY A 379 26.13 44.68 -2.38
N MET A 380 25.54 44.35 -1.21
CA MET A 380 26.28 43.99 0.00
C MET A 380 25.61 42.78 0.67
N SER A 381 26.42 41.79 1.04
CA SER A 381 26.05 40.43 1.39
C SER A 381 25.01 40.31 2.53
N ALA A 382 23.73 40.14 2.19
CA ALA A 382 22.68 39.77 3.13
C ALA A 382 21.93 38.54 2.62
N TYR A 383 22.24 37.38 3.22
CA TYR A 383 21.73 36.09 2.80
C TYR A 383 20.33 35.80 3.39
N VAL A 384 19.28 35.94 2.58
CA VAL A 384 18.00 35.25 2.85
C VAL A 384 18.04 33.92 2.09
N TYR A 385 18.72 32.92 2.65
CA TYR A 385 18.72 31.58 2.07
C TYR A 385 17.36 30.91 2.28
N GLY A 386 16.54 30.79 1.23
CA GLY A 386 15.80 29.55 1.02
C GLY A 386 16.84 28.44 0.83
N SER A 387 16.75 27.34 1.59
CA SER A 387 17.76 26.28 1.48
C SER A 387 17.66 25.59 0.12
N ASN A 388 18.55 25.97 -0.81
CA ASN A 388 18.72 25.30 -2.10
C ASN A 388 19.39 23.94 -1.87
N PHE A 389 18.93 22.87 -2.52
CA PHE A 389 19.44 21.51 -2.29
C PHE A 389 20.89 21.33 -2.77
N SER A 390 21.39 22.25 -3.59
CA SER A 390 22.81 22.38 -3.95
C SER A 390 23.70 22.60 -2.71
N ASP A 391 23.25 23.40 -1.74
CA ASP A 391 23.94 23.65 -0.47
C ASP A 391 23.77 22.52 0.55
N VAL A 392 22.86 21.56 0.30
CA VAL A 392 22.74 20.32 1.08
C VAL A 392 23.94 19.40 0.84
N ARG A 393 24.59 19.50 -0.33
CA ARG A 393 25.77 18.69 -0.69
C ARG A 393 27.07 19.21 -0.06
N SER A 394 27.12 20.46 0.37
CA SER A 394 28.38 21.11 0.78
C SER A 394 28.73 20.96 2.26
N ASN A 395 27.76 20.75 3.18
CA ASN A 395 28.12 20.62 4.60
C ASN A 395 27.30 19.68 5.50
N LEU A 396 26.16 19.11 5.06
CA LEU A 396 25.31 18.19 5.86
C LEU A 396 24.93 18.63 7.29
N THR A 397 25.27 19.84 7.71
CA THR A 397 24.96 20.46 8.99
C THR A 397 24.56 21.91 8.74
N ARG A 398 23.42 22.28 9.35
CA ARG A 398 22.93 23.64 9.61
C ARG A 398 23.18 24.71 8.53
N VAL A 399 22.06 25.23 8.03
CA VAL A 399 21.98 26.54 7.36
C VAL A 399 22.15 27.63 8.41
N ASP A 400 23.36 27.81 8.90
CA ASP A 400 23.82 28.88 9.80
C ASP A 400 24.41 30.02 8.93
N PHE A 401 24.33 31.35 9.16
CA PHE A 401 24.11 32.22 10.31
C PHE A 401 23.58 33.61 9.84
N ASN A 402 23.07 34.42 10.78
CA ASN A 402 22.58 35.83 10.73
C ASN A 402 21.06 36.05 10.57
N TYR A 403 20.30 35.66 11.59
CA TYR A 403 18.99 36.27 11.87
C TYR A 403 19.19 37.48 12.80
N ASN A 404 19.17 38.69 12.23
CA ASN A 404 19.29 39.96 12.97
C ASN A 404 17.94 40.45 13.53
N GLY A 405 17.15 39.54 14.10
CA GLY A 405 15.89 39.89 14.77
C GLY A 405 14.67 39.99 13.84
N PRO A 406 13.49 40.32 14.40
CA PRO A 406 12.24 40.38 13.64
C PRO A 406 12.26 41.54 12.64
N VAL A 407 11.93 41.26 11.39
CA VAL A 407 11.59 42.29 10.41
C VAL A 407 10.22 42.82 10.79
N THR A 408 10.14 44.07 11.24
CA THR A 408 8.88 44.76 11.49
C THR A 408 8.22 45.05 10.15
N THR A 409 7.17 44.31 9.80
CA THR A 409 6.30 44.67 8.70
C THR A 409 5.31 45.75 9.17
N PRO A 410 5.07 46.81 8.37
CA PRO A 410 4.05 47.79 8.68
C PRO A 410 2.67 47.15 8.45
N ASP A 411 1.95 46.96 9.54
CA ASP A 411 0.52 46.66 9.65
C ASP A 411 0.03 45.29 9.09
N PRO A 412 -0.43 44.34 9.95
CA PRO A 412 -0.98 43.06 9.52
C PRO A 412 -2.34 43.16 8.80
N THR A 413 -2.94 44.34 8.73
CA THR A 413 -4.33 44.54 8.28
C THR A 413 -4.48 44.92 6.81
N ALA A 414 -3.39 44.96 6.04
CA ALA A 414 -3.42 45.42 4.64
C ALA A 414 -2.69 44.50 3.65
N ILE A 415 -2.83 43.18 3.80
CA ILE A 415 -2.32 42.22 2.81
C ILE A 415 -3.51 41.57 2.11
N ASP A 416 -3.75 42.00 0.88
CA ASP A 416 -4.81 41.54 -0.01
C ASP A 416 -4.70 40.03 -0.27
N ASP A 417 -5.83 39.32 -0.15
CA ASP A 417 -5.96 37.88 0.11
C ASP A 417 -5.81 37.00 -1.15
N THR A 418 -5.37 37.58 -2.27
CA THR A 418 -5.52 36.93 -3.59
C THR A 418 -4.22 36.49 -4.26
N THR A 419 -3.01 36.75 -3.73
CA THR A 419 -1.78 36.36 -4.48
C THR A 419 -0.46 36.24 -3.69
N ARG A 420 -0.44 35.93 -2.39
CA ARG A 420 0.84 35.83 -1.65
C ARG A 420 0.96 34.54 -0.84
N ASP A 421 1.76 33.60 -1.34
CA ASP A 421 2.16 32.42 -0.56
C ASP A 421 3.17 32.88 0.52
N LEU A 422 2.81 32.68 1.80
CA LEU A 422 3.68 32.95 2.94
C LEU A 422 4.72 31.84 3.08
N LEU A 423 6.02 32.21 3.14
CA LEU A 423 7.16 31.28 3.17
C LEU A 423 7.71 31.11 4.58
N GLY A 424 7.56 29.92 5.16
CA GLY A 424 8.02 29.59 6.52
C GLY A 424 6.85 29.41 7.49
N CYS A 425 7.17 29.30 8.78
CA CYS A 425 6.19 28.97 9.81
C CYS A 425 5.17 30.12 9.99
N PRO A 426 3.87 29.90 9.75
CA PRO A 426 2.89 30.98 9.74
C PRO A 426 2.66 31.55 11.15
N PRO A 427 2.58 32.87 11.33
CA PRO A 427 2.38 33.50 12.65
C PRO A 427 1.02 33.15 13.28
N ALA A 428 0.05 32.70 12.47
CA ALA A 428 -1.23 32.17 12.94
C ALA A 428 -1.08 30.88 13.78
N GLN A 429 0.03 30.16 13.65
CA GLN A 429 0.35 28.98 14.45
C GLN A 429 1.21 29.38 15.65
N GLU A 430 0.63 29.39 16.85
CA GLU A 430 1.33 29.85 18.06
C GLU A 430 2.59 29.01 18.39
N TRP A 431 2.55 27.71 18.08
CA TRP A 431 3.67 26.80 18.33
C TRP A 431 4.92 27.15 17.51
N CYS A 432 4.80 27.88 16.39
CA CYS A 432 5.93 28.35 15.59
C CYS A 432 6.89 29.24 16.41
N LYS A 433 6.37 30.00 17.38
CA LYS A 433 7.15 30.94 18.20
C LYS A 433 8.01 30.26 19.27
N THR A 434 7.57 29.08 19.72
CA THR A 434 8.17 28.37 20.86
C THR A 434 8.94 27.12 20.46
N THR A 435 8.68 26.60 19.25
CA THR A 435 9.26 25.33 18.80
C THR A 435 10.66 25.54 18.25
N ARG A 436 11.54 24.56 18.45
CA ARG A 436 12.87 24.53 17.86
C ARG A 436 12.80 24.18 16.37
N GLY A 437 13.79 24.60 15.59
CA GLY A 437 13.92 24.22 14.19
C GLY A 437 14.27 22.73 14.02
N MET A 438 13.95 22.21 12.84
CA MET A 438 14.38 20.87 12.40
C MET A 438 15.48 21.02 11.35
N THR A 439 16.48 20.14 11.34
CA THR A 439 17.51 20.16 10.28
C THR A 439 17.12 19.26 9.11
N ILE A 440 17.61 19.57 7.90
CA ILE A 440 17.38 18.73 6.72
C ILE A 440 17.96 17.33 6.93
N THR A 441 19.16 17.23 7.51
CA THR A 441 19.80 15.93 7.81
C THR A 441 18.98 15.10 8.79
N GLN A 442 18.45 15.72 9.83
CA GLN A 442 17.52 15.07 10.76
C GLN A 442 16.27 14.57 10.03
N PHE A 443 15.69 15.38 9.15
CA PHE A 443 14.55 14.97 8.33
C PHE A 443 14.88 13.78 7.43
N LEU A 444 16.01 13.81 6.71
CA LEU A 444 16.45 12.74 5.82
C LEU A 444 16.77 11.44 6.56
N ILE A 445 17.40 11.50 7.73
CA ILE A 445 17.68 10.32 8.57
C ILE A 445 16.37 9.72 9.09
N GLY A 446 15.46 10.55 9.61
CA GLY A 446 14.13 10.10 10.05
C GLY A 446 13.34 9.45 8.92
N TYR A 447 13.44 10.01 7.72
CA TYR A 447 12.83 9.47 6.50
C TYR A 447 13.44 8.14 6.10
N ALA A 448 14.77 8.01 6.10
CA ALA A 448 15.47 6.78 5.78
C ALA A 448 15.09 5.63 6.74
N PHE A 449 15.05 5.89 8.04
CA PHE A 449 14.59 4.89 9.01
C PHE A 449 13.14 4.47 8.78
N THR A 450 12.27 5.41 8.40
CA THR A 450 10.87 5.10 8.06
C THR A 450 10.77 4.27 6.79
N ALA A 451 11.54 4.63 5.75
CA ALA A 451 11.58 3.92 4.47
C ALA A 451 12.13 2.48 4.60
N ILE A 452 12.94 2.20 5.62
CA ILE A 452 13.43 0.85 5.93
C ILE A 452 12.47 0.08 6.85
N GLY A 453 12.04 0.71 7.94
CA GLY A 453 11.24 0.05 8.98
C GLY A 453 9.83 -0.29 8.54
N TYR A 454 9.17 0.58 7.76
CA TYR A 454 7.79 0.35 7.32
C TYR A 454 7.62 -0.90 6.44
N PRO A 455 8.42 -1.12 5.37
CA PRO A 455 8.38 -2.34 4.56
C PRO A 455 8.54 -3.63 5.39
N ILE A 456 9.51 -3.63 6.32
CA ILE A 456 9.77 -4.77 7.20
C ILE A 456 8.56 -5.03 8.09
N GLY A 457 8.05 -3.99 8.75
CA GLY A 457 6.90 -4.09 9.65
C GLY A 457 5.64 -4.59 8.94
N VAL A 458 5.28 -3.98 7.80
CA VAL A 458 4.01 -4.27 7.11
C VAL A 458 3.98 -5.70 6.56
N THR A 459 5.11 -6.15 6.00
CA THR A 459 5.26 -7.51 5.49
C THR A 459 5.23 -8.52 6.63
N LEU A 460 6.04 -8.34 7.68
CA LEU A 460 6.15 -9.33 8.74
C LEU A 460 4.90 -9.41 9.62
N ILE A 461 4.20 -8.30 9.86
CA ILE A 461 2.87 -8.35 10.51
C ILE A 461 1.93 -9.24 9.69
N THR A 462 1.86 -9.00 8.38
CA THR A 462 0.97 -9.76 7.48
C THR A 462 1.37 -11.24 7.43
N THR A 463 2.67 -11.53 7.35
CA THR A 463 3.21 -12.89 7.34
C THR A 463 2.93 -13.62 8.65
N ILE A 464 3.30 -13.05 9.80
CA ILE A 464 3.10 -13.69 11.10
C ILE A 464 1.62 -13.89 11.36
N PHE A 465 0.78 -12.89 11.04
CA PHE A 465 -0.68 -13.00 11.17
C PHE A 465 -1.25 -14.16 10.35
N SER A 466 -0.81 -14.30 9.09
CA SER A 466 -1.22 -15.42 8.25
C SER A 466 -0.74 -16.78 8.77
N LYS A 467 0.39 -16.85 9.48
CA LYS A 467 0.88 -18.08 10.10
C LYS A 467 0.15 -18.42 11.39
N VAL A 468 -0.13 -17.43 12.24
CA VAL A 468 -0.89 -17.58 13.50
C VAL A 468 -2.32 -18.07 13.26
N LEU A 469 -2.95 -17.64 12.17
CA LEU A 469 -4.30 -18.09 11.80
C LEU A 469 -4.36 -19.54 11.28
N GLY A 470 -3.23 -20.12 10.86
CA GLY A 470 -3.15 -21.51 10.38
C GLY A 470 -3.88 -21.76 9.04
N PRO A 471 -4.10 -23.01 8.62
CA PRO A 471 -4.66 -23.35 7.29
C PRO A 471 -6.17 -23.06 7.14
N ARG A 472 -6.82 -22.44 8.13
CA ARG A 472 -8.25 -22.16 8.14
C ARG A 472 -8.61 -21.11 7.08
N PRO A 473 -9.89 -20.97 6.67
CA PRO A 473 -10.31 -19.89 5.79
C PRO A 473 -10.05 -18.51 6.42
N GLN A 474 -9.00 -17.81 5.98
CA GLN A 474 -8.52 -16.56 6.59
C GLN A 474 -9.14 -15.29 5.99
N GLY A 475 -10.05 -15.40 5.02
CA GLY A 475 -10.59 -14.28 4.24
C GLY A 475 -11.14 -13.14 5.09
N THR A 476 -12.02 -13.46 6.03
CA THR A 476 -12.60 -12.45 6.95
C THR A 476 -11.55 -11.77 7.81
N TRP A 477 -10.60 -12.53 8.38
CA TRP A 477 -9.54 -11.98 9.23
C TRP A 477 -8.55 -11.11 8.46
N MET A 478 -8.17 -11.53 7.24
CA MET A 478 -7.41 -10.70 6.31
C MET A 478 -8.18 -9.45 5.90
N GLY A 479 -9.51 -9.55 5.80
CA GLY A 479 -10.42 -8.43 5.59
C GLY A 479 -10.42 -7.44 6.74
N VAL A 480 -10.49 -7.90 8.00
CA VAL A 480 -10.42 -7.04 9.19
C VAL A 480 -9.06 -6.34 9.28
N MET A 481 -7.96 -7.07 9.06
CA MET A 481 -6.62 -6.46 9.03
C MET A 481 -6.52 -5.39 7.93
N THR A 482 -6.97 -5.70 6.71
CA THR A 482 -6.95 -4.75 5.59
C THR A 482 -7.82 -3.53 5.89
N GLY A 483 -9.02 -3.75 6.44
CA GLY A 483 -9.93 -2.68 6.83
C GLY A 483 -9.34 -1.76 7.90
N SER A 484 -8.61 -2.31 8.88
CA SER A 484 -7.90 -1.49 9.89
C SER A 484 -6.83 -0.58 9.25
N GLY A 485 -6.09 -1.06 8.25
CA GLY A 485 -5.16 -0.23 7.49
C GLY A 485 -5.87 0.90 6.75
N CYS A 486 -7.00 0.61 6.08
CA CYS A 486 -7.79 1.64 5.40
C CYS A 486 -8.40 2.65 6.37
N MET A 487 -8.84 2.20 7.54
CA MET A 487 -9.31 3.07 8.63
C MET A 487 -8.22 4.05 9.07
N SER A 488 -6.97 3.57 9.20
CA SER A 488 -5.85 4.45 9.54
C SER A 488 -5.55 5.50 8.45
N ARG A 489 -5.75 5.18 7.17
CA ARG A 489 -5.61 6.13 6.05
C ARG A 489 -6.74 7.15 5.99
N ALA A 490 -7.95 6.78 6.37
CA ALA A 490 -9.08 7.70 6.41
C ALA A 490 -8.99 8.66 7.61
N LEU A 491 -8.63 8.16 8.80
CA LEU A 491 -8.58 8.96 10.03
C LEU A 491 -7.26 9.70 10.23
N GLY A 492 -6.15 9.17 9.69
CA GLY A 492 -4.80 9.70 9.83
C GLY A 492 -4.69 11.18 9.48
N PRO A 493 -5.04 11.61 8.25
CA PRO A 493 -4.88 13.01 7.84
C PRO A 493 -5.67 13.98 8.71
N VAL A 494 -6.89 13.63 9.13
CA VAL A 494 -7.75 14.47 9.97
C VAL A 494 -7.14 14.65 11.35
N PHE A 495 -6.75 13.55 12.00
CA PHE A 495 -6.15 13.58 13.33
C PHE A 495 -4.82 14.32 13.32
N LEU A 496 -3.95 14.00 12.36
CA LEU A 496 -2.60 14.53 12.28
C LEU A 496 -2.58 16.00 11.89
N SER A 497 -3.40 16.42 10.94
CA SER A 497 -3.54 17.85 10.58
C SER A 497 -4.05 18.67 11.77
N THR A 498 -5.00 18.13 12.54
CA THR A 498 -5.53 18.81 13.73
C THR A 498 -4.47 18.97 14.82
N ILE A 499 -3.68 17.93 15.11
CA ILE A 499 -2.61 18.00 16.12
C ILE A 499 -1.48 18.91 15.64
N TYR A 500 -1.10 18.78 14.37
CA TYR A 500 -0.07 19.62 13.76
C TYR A 500 -0.41 21.09 13.85
N THR A 501 -1.62 21.48 13.42
CA THR A 501 -2.05 22.88 13.39
C THR A 501 -2.24 23.47 14.78
N LYS A 502 -2.81 22.72 15.74
CA LYS A 502 -3.13 23.24 17.09
C LYS A 502 -1.98 23.12 18.09
N TYR A 503 -1.28 21.98 18.12
CA TYR A 503 -0.30 21.66 19.16
C TYR A 503 1.14 21.62 18.65
N GLY A 504 1.35 21.64 17.33
CA GLY A 504 2.68 21.71 16.73
C GLY A 504 3.48 20.41 16.76
N LEU A 505 4.77 20.53 16.46
CA LEU A 505 5.64 19.38 16.15
C LEU A 505 5.97 18.48 17.34
N TYR A 506 6.17 19.04 18.54
CA TYR A 506 6.50 18.23 19.72
C TYR A 506 5.39 17.24 20.06
N TRP A 507 4.14 17.70 20.05
CA TRP A 507 2.98 16.83 20.27
C TRP A 507 2.77 15.87 19.10
N THR A 508 2.98 16.34 17.88
CA THR A 508 2.81 15.53 16.67
C THR A 508 3.80 14.36 16.61
N PHE A 509 5.11 14.63 16.68
CA PHE A 509 6.15 13.60 16.64
C PHE A 509 6.30 12.86 17.96
N GLY A 510 6.08 13.53 19.10
CA GLY A 510 6.10 12.89 20.41
C GLY A 510 4.98 11.87 20.58
N SER A 511 3.73 12.22 20.25
CA SER A 511 2.61 11.28 20.37
C SER A 511 2.75 10.07 19.43
N THR A 512 3.21 10.29 18.19
CA THR A 512 3.44 9.21 17.21
C THR A 512 4.62 8.32 17.61
N ALA A 513 5.71 8.89 18.14
CA ALA A 513 6.84 8.12 18.68
C ALA A 513 6.43 7.28 19.90
N VAL A 514 5.70 7.87 20.85
CA VAL A 514 5.19 7.15 22.03
C VAL A 514 4.25 6.03 21.62
N MET A 515 3.30 6.29 20.71
CA MET A 515 2.38 5.27 20.19
C MET A 515 3.14 4.09 19.55
N MET A 516 4.20 4.38 18.80
CA MET A 516 5.08 3.34 18.22
C MET A 516 5.88 2.58 19.27
N ALA A 517 6.43 3.27 20.27
CA ALA A 517 7.23 2.65 21.33
C ALA A 517 6.38 1.74 22.23
N VAL A 518 5.16 2.17 22.58
CA VAL A 518 4.19 1.36 23.33
C VAL A 518 3.83 0.10 22.54
N THR A 519 3.61 0.23 21.23
CA THR A 519 3.31 -0.93 20.36
C THR A 519 4.51 -1.87 20.26
N MET A 520 5.72 -1.34 20.12
CA MET A 520 6.95 -2.13 20.12
C MET A 520 7.11 -2.91 21.43
N PHE A 521 6.90 -2.27 22.57
CA PHE A 521 6.95 -2.91 23.88
C PHE A 521 5.88 -4.01 24.01
N TRP A 522 4.65 -3.73 23.56
CA TRP A 522 3.57 -4.71 23.54
C TRP A 522 3.91 -5.94 22.69
N LEU A 523 4.43 -5.74 21.47
CA LEU A 523 4.87 -6.83 20.60
C LEU A 523 6.05 -7.61 21.21
N TRP A 524 6.95 -6.92 21.90
CA TRP A 524 8.05 -7.58 22.61
C TRP A 524 7.58 -8.46 23.76
N GLN A 525 6.53 -8.06 24.48
CA GLN A 525 5.90 -8.90 25.50
C GLN A 525 5.18 -10.11 24.90
N MET A 526 4.50 -9.93 23.77
CA MET A 526 3.79 -11.00 23.07
C MET A 526 4.70 -11.87 22.18
N ARG A 527 6.01 -11.64 22.18
CA ARG A 527 6.96 -12.28 21.23
C ARG A 527 6.92 -13.81 21.25
N GLU A 528 6.69 -14.43 22.40
CA GLU A 528 6.67 -15.89 22.54
C GLU A 528 5.39 -16.48 21.93
N ARG A 529 4.29 -15.74 21.97
CA ARG A 529 3.02 -16.12 21.34
C ARG A 529 2.99 -15.87 19.83
N LEU A 530 3.83 -14.95 19.36
CA LEU A 530 4.00 -14.62 17.95
C LEU A 530 4.83 -15.66 17.18
N ILE A 531 5.49 -16.60 17.89
CA ILE A 531 6.18 -17.73 17.28
C ILE A 531 5.13 -18.60 16.57
N PRO A 532 5.22 -18.78 15.24
CA PRO A 532 4.38 -19.76 14.57
C PRO A 532 4.65 -21.14 15.15
N ILE A 533 3.59 -21.90 15.46
CA ILE A 533 3.70 -23.25 16.02
C ILE A 533 4.69 -24.06 15.16
N PRO A 534 5.81 -24.55 15.72
CA PRO A 534 6.74 -25.39 14.99
C PRO A 534 6.03 -26.69 14.64
N TYR A 535 5.90 -26.97 13.35
CA TYR A 535 5.38 -28.24 12.86
C TYR A 535 6.53 -29.25 12.83
N ASP A 536 6.52 -30.19 13.77
CA ASP A 536 7.56 -31.21 13.85
C ASP A 536 7.38 -32.24 12.73
N PHE A 537 8.42 -32.48 11.92
CA PHE A 537 8.39 -33.37 10.74
C PHE A 537 8.39 -34.86 11.09
N SER A 538 8.29 -35.22 12.38
CA SER A 538 8.35 -36.60 12.83
C SER A 538 7.00 -37.30 12.74
N CYS A 539 6.51 -37.56 11.53
CA CYS A 539 5.65 -38.72 11.30
C CYS A 539 5.81 -39.23 9.86
N LYS A 540 6.09 -40.53 9.74
CA LYS A 540 6.57 -41.26 8.56
C LYS A 540 5.77 -40.95 7.29
N GLY A 541 6.42 -40.31 6.33
CA GLY A 541 5.88 -39.95 5.01
C GLY A 541 5.49 -41.13 4.09
N GLU A 542 5.70 -42.39 4.50
CA GLU A 542 5.38 -43.56 3.67
C GLU A 542 3.89 -43.93 3.69
N GLU A 543 3.17 -43.71 4.80
CA GLU A 543 1.75 -44.09 4.89
C GLU A 543 0.82 -43.10 4.18
N LEU A 544 1.21 -41.82 4.06
CA LEU A 544 0.34 -40.80 3.47
C LEU A 544 0.45 -40.71 1.94
N VAL A 545 1.63 -40.94 1.35
CA VAL A 545 1.82 -40.96 -0.12
C VAL A 545 0.98 -42.08 -0.75
N ALA A 546 0.91 -43.24 -0.11
CA ALA A 546 0.04 -44.35 -0.52
C ALA A 546 -1.47 -44.01 -0.42
N VAL A 547 -1.85 -43.12 0.50
CA VAL A 547 -3.25 -42.70 0.71
C VAL A 547 -3.64 -41.56 -0.23
N ILE A 548 -2.75 -40.61 -0.51
CA ILE A 548 -2.96 -39.56 -1.53
C ILE A 548 -3.12 -40.20 -2.90
N ALA A 549 -2.28 -41.18 -3.23
CA ALA A 549 -2.43 -41.98 -4.45
C ALA A 549 -3.80 -42.66 -4.52
N LYS A 550 -4.30 -43.23 -3.41
CA LYS A 550 -5.65 -43.84 -3.35
C LYS A 550 -6.80 -42.83 -3.48
N GLN A 551 -6.66 -41.61 -2.93
CA GLN A 551 -7.68 -40.57 -3.04
C GLN A 551 -7.75 -39.98 -4.46
N GLU A 552 -6.61 -39.78 -5.12
CA GLU A 552 -6.58 -39.40 -6.53
C GLU A 552 -7.17 -40.51 -7.41
N GLN A 553 -6.85 -41.77 -7.13
CA GLN A 553 -7.46 -42.91 -7.82
C GLN A 553 -8.98 -42.92 -7.64
N LYS A 554 -9.48 -42.68 -6.43
CA LYS A 554 -10.92 -42.62 -6.14
C LYS A 554 -11.61 -41.46 -6.84
N LYS A 555 -11.00 -40.27 -6.85
CA LYS A 555 -11.55 -39.10 -7.54
C LYS A 555 -11.61 -39.31 -9.05
N THR A 556 -10.58 -39.93 -9.62
CA THR A 556 -10.55 -40.30 -11.05
C THR A 556 -11.62 -41.35 -11.37
N LEU A 557 -11.88 -42.30 -10.47
CA LEU A 557 -12.95 -43.30 -10.59
C LEU A 557 -14.35 -42.69 -10.46
N ASP A 558 -14.55 -41.74 -9.55
CA ASP A 558 -15.83 -41.06 -9.36
C ASP A 558 -16.14 -40.14 -10.57
N GLU A 559 -15.14 -39.46 -11.13
CA GLU A 559 -15.25 -38.66 -12.35
C GLU A 559 -15.52 -39.54 -13.59
N ALA A 560 -14.90 -40.73 -13.68
CA ALA A 560 -15.17 -41.70 -14.74
C ALA A 560 -16.56 -42.36 -14.60
N GLY A 561 -17.02 -42.61 -13.37
CA GLY A 561 -18.34 -43.17 -13.07
C GLY A 561 -19.48 -42.22 -13.42
N GLN A 562 -19.30 -40.91 -13.20
CA GLN A 562 -20.27 -39.87 -13.60
C GLN A 562 -20.33 -39.67 -15.11
N ALA A 563 -19.22 -39.89 -15.83
CA ALA A 563 -19.22 -39.86 -17.30
C ALA A 563 -19.93 -41.07 -17.93
N LEU A 564 -19.92 -42.23 -17.25
CA LEU A 564 -20.60 -43.46 -17.69
C LEU A 564 -22.08 -43.54 -17.27
N SER A 565 -22.52 -42.77 -16.26
CA SER A 565 -23.92 -42.72 -15.82
C SER A 565 -24.78 -41.65 -16.53
N GLY A 566 -24.28 -41.04 -17.60
CA GLY A 566 -25.05 -40.14 -18.46
C GLY A 566 -26.17 -40.89 -19.19
N ASN A 567 -27.33 -41.00 -18.54
CA ASN A 567 -28.51 -41.69 -19.05
C ASN A 567 -29.16 -40.88 -20.19
N PRO A 568 -29.35 -41.45 -21.40
CA PRO A 568 -29.97 -40.76 -22.53
C PRO A 568 -31.49 -40.87 -22.44
N LYS A 569 -32.18 -39.94 -21.80
CA LYS A 569 -33.65 -39.79 -21.92
C LYS A 569 -34.09 -38.33 -21.75
N ALA A 570 -34.18 -37.62 -22.88
CA ALA A 570 -35.15 -36.54 -23.12
C ALA A 570 -35.16 -36.21 -24.63
N ALA A 571 -35.61 -37.18 -25.42
CA ALA A 571 -36.25 -36.94 -26.70
C ALA A 571 -37.66 -37.54 -26.58
N ASP A 572 -38.64 -36.86 -27.17
CA ASP A 572 -40.09 -37.14 -27.20
C ASP A 572 -40.89 -36.76 -25.95
N SER A 573 -41.30 -35.47 -25.92
CA SER A 573 -42.72 -35.03 -25.88
C SER A 573 -42.80 -33.51 -25.80
#